data_AF-A0A1A9J450-F1
#
_entry.id   AF-A0A1A9J450-F1
#
_cell.length_a   1.000
_cell.length_b   1.000
_cell.length_c   1.000
_cell.angle_alpha   90.00
_cell.angle_beta   90.00
_cell.angle_gamma   90.00
#
_symmetry.space_group_name_H-M   'P 1'
#
loop_
_entity.id
_entity.type
_entity.pdbx_description
1 polymer ?
#
loop_
_entity_poly.entity_id
_entity_poly.type
_entity_poly.pdbx_seq_one_letter_code
_entity_poly.pdbx_strand_id
1 'polypeptide(L)'
;MSTAGLGDSCFRLIELPVIIGDSPVKVVSIGFPKLRSSGENIRISQPKPGVIVARGFRCEPLEAVIRSPLLVPDGFPVCRPGQFVSTDDVLLRWDEDDTPVVLNLAYSAHALVAGLTRSGKSITVNTLLAYASLMRDVRLIVIDPNPVAVAPWWRTAYKVSDAIHPDEPTEILRWVREEMQRRERLFWSGRTDRITDFSPRAAAAARGDRWGGELRPPPRPQSPRMLRG
;
A
#
# COMPACT_ATOMS: atom_id res chain seq x y z
N MET A 1 -2.78 -39.56 4.47
CA MET A 1 -2.75 -38.81 3.19
C MET A 1 -2.08 -37.48 3.46
N SER A 2 -0.81 -37.39 3.07
CA SER A 2 0.02 -36.19 3.21
C SER A 2 -0.39 -35.21 2.11
N THR A 3 -0.90 -34.04 2.49
CA THR A 3 -1.10 -32.91 1.59
C THR A 3 0.27 -32.25 1.40
N ALA A 4 0.81 -32.38 0.20
CA ALA A 4 1.99 -31.67 -0.26
C ALA A 4 1.80 -30.16 -0.07
N GLY A 5 2.54 -29.57 0.85
CA GLY A 5 2.63 -28.13 1.01
C GLY A 5 3.42 -27.54 -0.16
N LEU A 6 2.75 -26.72 -0.97
CA LEU A 6 3.44 -25.78 -1.83
C LEU A 6 4.04 -24.67 -0.95
N GLY A 7 5.36 -24.50 -1.02
CA GLY A 7 6.04 -23.29 -0.57
C GLY A 7 7.17 -23.56 0.42
N ASP A 8 8.41 -23.53 -0.06
CA ASP A 8 9.56 -23.27 0.80
C ASP A 8 9.39 -21.85 1.36
N SER A 9 8.85 -21.73 2.56
CA SER A 9 8.68 -20.45 3.24
C SER A 9 10.05 -19.81 3.45
N CYS A 10 10.19 -18.50 3.17
CA CYS A 10 11.43 -17.75 3.43
C CYS A 10 11.80 -17.66 4.92
N PHE A 11 10.94 -18.21 5.81
CA PHE A 11 11.01 -18.06 7.24
C PHE A 11 10.95 -19.43 7.90
N ARG A 12 11.88 -19.68 8.83
CA ARG A 12 11.80 -20.81 9.76
C ARG A 12 11.35 -20.29 11.12
N LEU A 13 10.11 -20.58 11.49
CA LEU A 13 9.56 -20.20 12.78
C LEU A 13 10.13 -21.11 13.89
N ILE A 14 10.71 -20.52 14.92
CA ILE A 14 11.03 -21.19 16.18
C ILE A 14 10.23 -20.47 17.25
N GLU A 15 9.28 -21.14 17.89
CA GLU A 15 8.52 -20.57 19.01
C GLU A 15 9.11 -21.05 20.34
N LEU A 16 9.48 -20.11 21.20
CA LEU A 16 9.96 -20.39 22.55
C LEU A 16 8.97 -19.80 23.54
N PRO A 17 8.15 -20.61 24.24
CA PRO A 17 7.27 -20.11 25.27
C PRO A 17 8.11 -19.64 26.46
N VAL A 18 8.07 -18.34 26.76
CA VAL A 18 8.62 -17.81 28.01
C VAL A 18 7.51 -17.84 29.07
N ILE A 19 7.59 -18.79 30.00
CA ILE A 19 6.69 -18.84 31.16
C ILE A 19 7.24 -17.87 32.20
N ILE A 20 6.54 -16.76 32.41
CA ILE A 20 6.82 -15.82 33.50
C ILE A 20 6.08 -16.35 34.73
N GLY A 21 6.80 -16.76 35.78
CA GLY A 21 6.18 -17.09 37.07
C GLY A 21 5.54 -15.87 37.75
N ASP A 22 4.96 -16.06 38.94
CA ASP A 22 4.07 -15.10 39.64
C ASP A 22 4.72 -13.78 40.12
N SER A 23 5.87 -13.36 39.59
CA SER A 23 6.55 -12.12 39.95
C SER A 23 6.86 -11.26 38.73
N PRO A 24 6.76 -9.91 38.81
CA PRO A 24 7.02 -9.02 37.69
C PRO A 24 8.50 -9.03 37.32
N VAL A 25 8.88 -9.84 36.34
CA VAL A 25 10.26 -9.90 35.84
C VAL A 25 10.44 -8.88 34.70
N LYS A 26 11.31 -7.90 34.94
CA LYS A 26 11.87 -7.06 33.88
C LYS A 26 12.84 -7.91 33.07
N VAL A 27 12.45 -8.31 31.86
CA VAL A 27 13.35 -9.01 30.94
C VAL A 27 14.40 -8.01 30.43
N VAL A 28 15.61 -8.05 31.00
CA VAL A 28 16.71 -7.13 30.66
C VAL A 28 17.56 -7.65 29.50
N SER A 29 17.58 -8.97 29.26
CA SER A 29 18.37 -9.59 28.19
C SER A 29 17.92 -11.03 27.97
N ILE A 30 17.65 -11.41 26.72
CA ILE A 30 17.46 -12.82 26.34
C ILE A 30 18.68 -13.23 25.51
N GLY A 31 19.61 -13.94 26.15
CA GLY A 31 20.78 -14.49 25.48
C GLY A 31 20.40 -15.78 24.76
N PHE A 32 20.39 -15.78 23.43
CA PHE A 32 20.23 -16.98 22.61
C PHE A 32 21.58 -17.37 21.98
N PRO A 33 22.48 -18.09 22.70
CA PRO A 33 23.79 -18.47 22.17
C PRO A 33 23.70 -19.35 20.91
N LYS A 34 22.62 -20.14 20.73
CA LYS A 34 22.40 -20.96 19.52
C LYS A 34 21.81 -20.20 18.32
N LEU A 35 21.12 -19.07 18.51
CA LEU A 35 20.64 -18.23 17.39
C LEU A 35 21.68 -17.19 16.94
N ARG A 36 22.62 -16.80 17.80
CA ARG A 36 23.70 -15.88 17.42
C ARG A 36 24.68 -16.49 16.41
N SER A 37 24.90 -17.81 16.48
CA SER A 37 25.89 -18.50 15.63
C SER A 37 25.44 -18.72 14.19
N SER A 38 24.17 -18.52 13.87
CA SER A 38 23.56 -18.82 12.56
C SER A 38 23.33 -17.59 11.66
N GLY A 39 23.66 -16.37 12.13
CA GLY A 39 23.36 -15.14 11.37
C GLY A 39 21.87 -14.82 11.28
N GLU A 40 21.05 -15.41 12.16
CA GLU A 40 19.60 -15.29 12.15
C GLU A 40 19.16 -13.96 12.80
N ASN A 41 18.28 -13.21 12.14
CA ASN A 41 17.62 -12.05 12.75
C ASN A 41 16.59 -12.56 13.76
N ILE A 42 16.40 -11.87 14.89
CA ILE A 42 15.43 -12.30 15.92
C ILE A 42 14.38 -11.21 16.11
N ARG A 43 13.10 -11.58 16.08
CA ARG A 43 11.98 -10.71 16.48
C ARG A 43 11.31 -11.30 17.70
N ILE A 44 11.21 -10.48 18.74
CA ILE A 44 10.50 -10.83 19.96
C ILE A 44 9.17 -10.10 19.92
N SER A 45 8.08 -10.83 20.16
CA SER A 45 6.72 -10.28 20.20
C SER A 45 6.00 -10.75 21.46
N GLN A 46 5.02 -9.96 21.88
CA GLN A 46 4.15 -10.30 22.99
C GLN A 46 2.70 -10.29 22.50
N PRO A 47 2.18 -11.40 21.95
CA PRO A 47 0.83 -11.45 21.42
C PRO A 47 -0.24 -11.35 22.51
N LYS A 48 0.06 -11.81 23.73
CA LYS A 48 -0.83 -11.75 24.90
C LYS A 48 -0.03 -11.34 26.14
N PRO A 49 -0.65 -10.65 27.11
CA PRO A 49 -0.03 -10.43 28.42
C PRO A 49 0.50 -11.75 29.00
N GLY A 50 1.75 -11.77 29.47
CA GLY A 50 2.40 -12.97 30.02
C GLY A 50 3.02 -13.96 29.02
N VAL A 51 2.76 -13.82 27.71
CA VAL A 51 3.33 -14.71 26.67
C VAL A 51 4.32 -13.94 25.81
N ILE A 52 5.61 -14.26 25.94
CA ILE A 52 6.65 -13.75 25.03
C ILE A 52 6.97 -14.84 24.00
N VAL A 53 6.94 -14.47 22.73
CA VAL A 53 7.30 -15.32 21.60
C VAL A 53 8.54 -14.71 20.94
N ALA A 54 9.66 -15.41 21.02
CA ALA A 54 10.87 -15.07 20.26
C ALA A 54 10.90 -15.90 18.98
N ARG A 55 10.95 -15.23 17.83
CA ARG A 55 11.00 -15.82 16.48
C ARG A 55 12.36 -15.53 15.86
N GLY A 56 13.05 -16.57 15.40
CA GLY A 56 14.29 -16.45 14.62
C GLY A 56 13.98 -16.45 13.12
N PHE A 57 14.72 -15.68 12.34
CA PHE A 57 14.62 -15.64 10.88
C PHE A 57 15.97 -15.99 10.28
N ARG A 58 15.99 -17.03 9.45
CA ARG A 58 17.12 -17.32 8.58
C ARG A 58 16.83 -16.77 7.19
N CYS A 59 17.60 -15.77 6.77
CA CYS A 59 17.59 -15.30 5.39
C CYS A 59 18.58 -16.18 4.59
N GLU A 60 18.19 -17.42 4.26
CA GLU A 60 18.86 -18.13 3.15
C GLU A 60 18.55 -17.38 1.84
N PRO A 61 19.43 -17.45 0.81
CA PRO A 61 19.31 -16.56 -0.35
C PRO A 61 17.92 -16.65 -0.97
N LEU A 62 17.35 -15.48 -1.29
CA LEU A 62 16.02 -15.26 -1.85
C LEU A 62 15.86 -15.93 -3.24
N GLU A 63 15.87 -17.25 -3.35
CA GLU A 63 15.40 -17.95 -4.54
C GLU A 63 13.88 -18.01 -4.61
N ALA A 64 13.20 -17.83 -3.47
CA ALA A 64 11.79 -17.48 -3.44
C ALA A 64 11.62 -16.03 -3.90
N VAL A 65 11.61 -15.86 -5.24
CA VAL A 65 11.02 -14.68 -5.88
C VAL A 65 9.60 -14.58 -5.35
N ILE A 66 9.34 -13.62 -4.44
CA ILE A 66 7.97 -13.27 -4.06
C ILE A 66 7.31 -12.80 -5.35
N ARG A 67 6.53 -13.70 -5.96
CA ARG A 67 5.93 -13.47 -7.26
C ARG A 67 4.89 -12.37 -7.09
N SER A 68 5.04 -11.31 -7.89
CA SER A 68 3.99 -10.31 -7.97
C SER A 68 2.75 -10.98 -8.55
N PRO A 69 1.57 -10.88 -7.91
CA PRO A 69 0.33 -11.41 -8.47
C PRO A 69 -0.09 -10.66 -9.75
N LEU A 70 0.55 -9.52 -10.04
CA LEU A 70 0.34 -8.75 -11.27
C LEU A 70 1.11 -9.32 -12.47
N LEU A 71 2.08 -10.21 -12.25
CA LEU A 71 2.98 -10.72 -13.28
C LEU A 71 2.91 -12.25 -13.37
N VAL A 72 2.89 -12.78 -14.59
CA VAL A 72 3.17 -14.21 -14.81
C VAL A 72 4.65 -14.49 -14.51
N PRO A 73 5.05 -15.75 -14.29
CA PRO A 73 6.46 -16.12 -14.09
C PRO A 73 7.39 -15.62 -15.22
N ASP A 74 6.88 -15.52 -16.44
CA ASP A 74 7.60 -14.99 -17.62
C ASP A 74 7.67 -13.44 -17.66
N GLY A 75 7.16 -12.75 -16.63
CA GLY A 75 7.23 -11.30 -16.48
C GLY A 75 6.14 -10.51 -17.23
N PHE A 76 5.22 -11.17 -17.94
CA PHE A 76 4.09 -10.49 -18.58
C PHE A 76 3.02 -10.08 -17.57
N PRO A 77 2.36 -8.93 -17.74
CA PRO A 77 1.25 -8.54 -16.88
C PRO A 77 0.06 -9.49 -17.06
N VAL A 78 -0.48 -10.00 -15.95
CA VAL A 78 -1.70 -10.84 -15.94
C VAL A 78 -2.96 -9.99 -16.11
N CYS A 79 -2.86 -8.71 -15.74
CA CYS A 79 -3.99 -7.80 -15.60
C CYS A 79 -3.93 -6.64 -16.59
N ARG A 80 -5.11 -6.13 -16.97
CA ARG A 80 -5.26 -4.98 -17.87
C ARG A 80 -5.62 -3.70 -17.12
N PRO A 81 -5.27 -2.51 -17.62
CA PRO A 81 -5.75 -1.26 -17.06
C PRO A 81 -7.28 -1.22 -16.99
N GLY A 82 -7.81 -0.82 -15.84
CA GLY A 82 -9.24 -0.73 -15.56
C GLY A 82 -9.90 -2.03 -15.09
N GLN A 83 -9.13 -3.10 -14.90
CA GLN A 83 -9.63 -4.37 -14.38
C GLN A 83 -9.96 -4.32 -12.89
N PHE A 84 -9.23 -3.51 -12.11
CA PHE A 84 -9.42 -3.38 -10.68
C PHE A 84 -10.31 -2.17 -10.34
N VAL A 85 -10.88 -2.21 -9.14
CA VAL A 85 -11.58 -1.10 -8.48
C VAL A 85 -10.92 -0.77 -7.15
N SER A 86 -11.15 0.44 -6.63
CA SER A 86 -10.59 0.91 -5.36
C SER A 86 -10.99 0.05 -4.16
N THR A 87 -12.10 -0.68 -4.25
CA THR A 87 -12.56 -1.62 -3.22
C THR A 87 -11.90 -3.00 -3.32
N ASP A 88 -11.07 -3.27 -4.33
CA ASP A 88 -10.30 -4.51 -4.41
C ASP A 88 -9.09 -4.46 -3.46
N ASP A 89 -8.77 -5.62 -2.90
CA ASP A 89 -7.64 -5.78 -1.99
C ASP A 89 -6.31 -5.83 -2.76
N VAL A 90 -5.37 -5.00 -2.34
CA VAL A 90 -4.01 -4.92 -2.88
C VAL A 90 -3.09 -5.82 -2.07
N LEU A 91 -2.53 -6.85 -2.70
CA LEU A 91 -1.52 -7.69 -2.06
C LEU A 91 -0.19 -6.95 -1.94
N LEU A 92 0.29 -6.76 -0.70
CA LEU A 92 1.58 -6.14 -0.42
C LEU A 92 2.69 -7.16 -0.24
N ARG A 93 2.45 -8.19 0.57
CA ARG A 93 3.42 -9.21 0.91
C ARG A 93 2.73 -10.46 1.46
N TRP A 94 3.53 -11.48 1.72
CA TRP A 94 3.22 -12.60 2.60
C TRP A 94 3.84 -12.33 3.96
N ASP A 95 3.14 -12.70 5.02
CA ASP A 95 3.70 -12.70 6.36
C ASP A 95 4.55 -13.95 6.63
N GLU A 96 4.92 -14.15 7.89
CA GLU A 96 5.75 -15.26 8.33
C GLU A 96 5.02 -16.59 8.42
N ASP A 97 3.69 -16.57 8.38
CA ASP A 97 2.79 -17.73 8.41
C ASP A 97 2.21 -18.00 7.01
N ASP A 98 2.87 -17.50 5.96
CA ASP A 98 2.43 -17.55 4.54
C ASP A 98 1.01 -17.02 4.32
N THR A 99 0.56 -16.10 5.17
CA THR A 99 -0.72 -15.41 5.02
C THR A 99 -0.54 -14.12 4.21
N PRO A 100 -1.40 -13.86 3.20
CA PRO A 100 -1.31 -12.66 2.39
C PRO A 100 -1.64 -11.41 3.22
N VAL A 101 -0.70 -10.48 3.28
CA VAL A 101 -0.88 -9.14 3.82
C VAL A 101 -1.45 -8.25 2.72
N VAL A 102 -2.73 -7.91 2.86
CA VAL A 102 -3.48 -7.10 1.89
C VAL A 102 -3.80 -5.71 2.44
N LEU A 103 -4.01 -4.75 1.53
CA LEU A 103 -4.43 -3.38 1.83
C LEU A 103 -5.58 -2.98 0.91
N ASN A 104 -6.65 -2.44 1.46
CA ASN A 104 -7.77 -1.92 0.67
C ASN A 104 -7.70 -0.39 0.55
N LEU A 105 -7.58 0.15 -0.66
CA LEU A 105 -7.40 1.59 -0.85
C LEU A 105 -8.66 2.42 -0.54
N ALA A 106 -9.85 1.87 -0.75
CA ALA A 106 -11.09 2.59 -0.44
C ALA A 106 -11.31 2.75 1.07
N TYR A 107 -10.91 1.75 1.87
CA TYR A 107 -11.08 1.78 3.32
C TYR A 107 -9.86 2.34 4.08
N SER A 108 -8.68 2.34 3.47
CA SER A 108 -7.45 2.85 4.07
C SER A 108 -7.36 4.36 3.89
N ALA A 109 -7.71 5.14 4.90
CA ALA A 109 -7.75 6.60 4.79
C ALA A 109 -6.36 7.21 4.49
N HIS A 110 -5.31 6.74 5.18
CA HIS A 110 -3.93 7.22 5.01
C HIS A 110 -2.94 6.11 5.40
N ALA A 111 -1.80 6.02 4.71
CA ALA A 111 -0.74 5.06 5.02
C ALA A 111 0.64 5.75 5.09
N LEU A 112 1.48 5.33 6.03
CA LEU A 112 2.86 5.79 6.16
C LEU A 112 3.81 4.63 5.86
N VAL A 113 4.68 4.79 4.86
CA VAL A 113 5.72 3.81 4.54
C VAL A 113 7.09 4.38 4.95
N ALA A 114 7.68 3.82 6.00
CA ALA A 114 8.98 4.23 6.53
C ALA A 114 9.94 3.04 6.60
N GLY A 115 11.23 3.30 6.42
CA GLY A 115 12.26 2.26 6.48
C GLY A 115 13.63 2.77 6.03
N LEU A 116 14.68 2.04 6.40
CA LEU A 116 16.06 2.32 5.99
C LEU A 116 16.27 2.07 4.50
N THR A 117 17.34 2.61 3.93
CA THR A 117 17.75 2.30 2.55
C THR A 117 17.87 0.78 2.37
N ARG A 118 17.37 0.26 1.24
CA ARG A 118 17.37 -1.18 0.90
C ARG A 118 16.47 -2.07 1.78
N SER A 119 15.62 -1.50 2.63
CA SER A 119 14.62 -2.27 3.42
C SER A 119 13.41 -2.76 2.62
N GLY A 120 13.28 -2.37 1.34
CA GLY A 120 12.12 -2.70 0.50
C GLY A 120 11.05 -1.60 0.40
N LYS A 121 11.23 -0.45 1.08
CA LYS A 121 10.30 0.70 1.03
C LYS A 121 9.88 1.08 -0.40
N SER A 122 10.84 1.20 -1.32
CA SER A 122 10.55 1.58 -2.70
C SER A 122 9.77 0.50 -3.46
N ILE A 123 9.97 -0.78 -3.15
CA ILE A 123 9.21 -1.87 -3.75
C ILE A 123 7.75 -1.76 -3.31
N THR A 124 7.49 -1.59 -2.02
CA THR A 124 6.13 -1.42 -1.47
C THR A 124 5.39 -0.25 -2.11
N VAL A 125 6.05 0.92 -2.23
CA VAL A 125 5.44 2.10 -2.86
C VAL A 125 5.15 1.86 -4.35
N ASN A 126 6.08 1.25 -5.08
CA ASN A 126 5.88 0.94 -6.50
C ASN A 126 4.76 -0.10 -6.71
N THR A 127 4.63 -1.10 -5.83
CA THR A 127 3.52 -2.06 -5.86
C THR A 127 2.18 -1.34 -5.70
N LEU A 128 2.06 -0.45 -4.70
CA LEU A 128 0.84 0.33 -4.50
C LEU A 128 0.47 1.18 -5.72
N LEU A 129 1.46 1.88 -6.31
CA LEU A 129 1.26 2.71 -7.50
C LEU A 129 0.87 1.88 -8.73
N ALA A 130 1.40 0.66 -8.86
CA ALA A 130 1.03 -0.27 -9.92
C ALA A 130 -0.44 -0.66 -9.84
N TYR A 131 -0.91 -1.10 -8.68
CA TYR A 131 -2.32 -1.41 -8.46
C TYR A 131 -3.22 -0.20 -8.70
N ALA A 132 -2.87 0.95 -8.11
CA ALA A 132 -3.65 2.16 -8.26
C ALA A 132 -3.73 2.66 -9.72
N SER A 133 -2.68 2.46 -10.51
CA SER A 133 -2.69 2.80 -11.95
C SER A 133 -3.56 1.85 -12.78
N LEU A 134 -3.83 0.64 -12.29
CA LEU A 134 -4.69 -0.34 -12.95
C LEU A 134 -6.15 -0.25 -12.52
N MET A 135 -6.46 0.51 -11.45
CA MET A 135 -7.82 0.71 -10.96
C MET A 135 -8.56 1.75 -11.80
N ARG A 136 -9.80 1.44 -12.22
CA ARG A 136 -10.59 2.32 -13.12
C ARG A 136 -11.17 3.57 -12.45
N ASP A 137 -11.31 3.53 -11.13
CA ASP A 137 -11.98 4.53 -10.29
C ASP A 137 -11.00 5.34 -9.44
N VAL A 138 -9.70 5.10 -9.57
CA VAL A 138 -8.62 5.80 -8.85
C VAL A 138 -7.93 6.82 -9.76
N ARG A 139 -7.52 7.95 -9.20
CA ARG A 139 -6.64 8.92 -9.86
C ARG A 139 -5.45 9.22 -8.96
N LEU A 140 -4.25 9.12 -9.53
CA LEU A 140 -3.01 9.32 -8.80
C LEU A 140 -2.59 10.79 -8.78
N ILE A 141 -2.14 11.25 -7.63
CA ILE A 141 -1.43 12.51 -7.47
C ILE A 141 -0.06 12.15 -6.90
N VAL A 142 1.00 12.57 -7.57
CA VAL A 142 2.37 12.21 -7.23
C VAL A 142 3.14 13.48 -6.89
N ILE A 143 3.76 13.50 -5.72
CA ILE A 143 4.72 14.53 -5.32
C ILE A 143 6.02 13.78 -5.05
N ASP A 144 7.01 13.98 -5.91
CA ASP A 144 8.27 13.24 -5.88
C ASP A 144 9.47 14.19 -5.77
N PRO A 145 9.93 14.50 -4.53
CA PRO A 145 11.12 15.34 -4.35
C PRO A 145 12.42 14.65 -4.81
N ASN A 146 12.37 13.36 -5.15
CA ASN A 146 13.51 12.61 -5.67
C ASN A 146 13.10 11.90 -6.97
N PRO A 147 13.32 12.50 -8.15
CA PRO A 147 12.71 12.10 -9.42
C PRO A 147 13.07 10.69 -9.91
N VAL A 148 13.86 9.91 -9.18
CA VAL A 148 14.16 8.51 -9.51
C VAL A 148 13.18 7.53 -8.85
N ALA A 149 12.54 7.92 -7.75
CA ALA A 149 11.80 6.97 -6.91
C ALA A 149 10.46 6.53 -7.53
N VAL A 150 9.72 7.48 -8.12
CA VAL A 150 8.40 7.21 -8.71
C VAL A 150 8.21 7.78 -10.11
N ALA A 151 9.30 8.21 -10.78
CA ALA A 151 9.32 8.65 -12.18
C ALA A 151 8.50 7.79 -13.17
N PRO A 152 8.55 6.44 -13.12
CA PRO A 152 7.78 5.61 -14.04
C PRO A 152 6.26 5.89 -14.01
N TRP A 153 5.74 6.38 -12.89
CA TRP A 153 4.32 6.64 -12.68
C TRP A 153 3.87 8.05 -13.11
N TRP A 154 4.80 8.93 -13.49
CA TRP A 154 4.45 10.30 -13.87
C TRP A 154 3.49 10.36 -15.07
N ARG A 155 3.55 9.36 -15.96
CA ARG A 155 2.66 9.27 -17.13
C ARG A 155 1.26 8.79 -16.80
N THR A 156 1.09 8.03 -15.71
CA THR A 156 -0.23 7.54 -15.27
C THR A 156 -0.88 8.45 -14.24
N ALA A 157 -0.10 9.34 -13.62
CA ALA A 157 -0.58 10.31 -12.65
C ALA A 157 -1.46 11.42 -13.27
N TYR A 158 -2.49 11.81 -12.52
CA TYR A 158 -3.37 12.94 -12.85
C TYR A 158 -2.70 14.29 -12.56
N LYS A 159 -1.91 14.38 -11.49
CA LYS A 159 -1.07 15.55 -11.15
C LYS A 159 0.29 15.06 -10.68
N VAL A 160 1.34 15.76 -11.08
CA VAL A 160 2.73 15.47 -10.69
C VAL A 160 3.40 16.77 -10.28
N SER A 161 4.22 16.73 -9.23
CA SER A 161 5.24 17.74 -8.97
C SER A 161 6.53 17.04 -8.56
N ASP A 162 7.65 17.54 -9.07
CA ASP A 162 9.00 17.10 -8.69
C ASP A 162 9.53 17.83 -7.45
N ALA A 163 8.70 18.72 -6.87
CA ALA A 163 9.02 19.56 -5.72
C ALA A 163 10.31 20.39 -5.88
N ILE A 164 10.77 20.66 -7.10
CA ILE A 164 11.88 21.60 -7.36
C ILE A 164 11.46 23.00 -6.94
N HIS A 165 10.22 23.38 -7.26
CA HIS A 165 9.59 24.60 -6.77
C HIS A 165 8.72 24.28 -5.55
N PRO A 166 9.00 24.86 -4.37
CA PRO A 166 8.30 24.52 -3.12
C PRO A 166 6.82 24.89 -3.12
N ASP A 167 6.41 25.79 -4.01
CA ASP A 167 5.02 26.22 -4.15
C ASP A 167 4.16 25.16 -4.86
N GLU A 168 4.72 24.35 -5.76
CA GLU A 168 3.96 23.37 -6.53
C GLU A 168 3.32 22.27 -5.67
N PRO A 169 4.05 21.59 -4.74
CA PRO A 169 3.42 20.66 -3.81
C PRO A 169 2.31 21.31 -2.98
N THR A 170 2.52 22.57 -2.58
CA THR A 170 1.56 23.33 -1.77
C THR A 170 0.28 23.61 -2.56
N GLU A 171 0.39 23.98 -3.84
CA GLU A 171 -0.74 24.17 -4.74
C GLU A 171 -1.51 22.87 -5.00
N ILE A 172 -0.79 21.75 -5.20
CA ILE A 172 -1.42 20.44 -5.36
C ILE A 172 -2.22 20.07 -4.11
N LEU A 173 -1.65 20.23 -2.92
CA LEU A 173 -2.34 19.94 -1.66
C LEU A 173 -3.52 20.89 -1.43
N ARG A 174 -3.40 22.16 -1.81
CA ARG A 174 -4.50 23.13 -1.79
C ARG A 174 -5.65 22.66 -2.68
N TRP A 175 -5.35 22.20 -3.89
CA TRP A 175 -6.34 21.62 -4.81
C TRP A 175 -7.01 20.37 -4.23
N VAL A 176 -6.25 19.47 -3.58
CA VAL A 176 -6.81 18.28 -2.93
C VAL A 176 -7.82 18.68 -1.86
N ARG A 177 -7.48 19.67 -1.02
CA ARG A 177 -8.39 20.21 0.00
C ARG A 177 -9.66 20.81 -0.61
N GLU A 178 -9.53 21.60 -1.68
CA GLU A 178 -10.69 22.19 -2.37
C GLU A 178 -11.59 21.12 -2.99
N GLU A 179 -11.02 20.07 -3.57
CA GLU A 179 -11.75 18.94 -4.11
C GLU A 179 -12.46 18.15 -3.00
N MET A 180 -11.85 17.97 -1.82
CA MET A 180 -12.51 17.40 -0.65
C MET A 180 -13.74 18.22 -0.24
N GLN A 181 -13.59 19.53 -0.09
CA GLN A 181 -14.69 20.43 0.27
C GLN A 181 -15.82 20.42 -0.78
N ARG A 182 -15.46 20.33 -2.07
CA ARG A 182 -16.43 20.19 -3.16
C ARG A 182 -17.21 18.87 -3.03
N ARG A 183 -16.54 17.77 -2.71
CA ARG A 183 -17.16 16.44 -2.52
C ARG A 183 -18.02 16.37 -1.28
N GLU A 184 -17.62 16.98 -0.17
CA GLU A 184 -18.43 17.06 1.06
C GLU A 184 -19.82 17.65 0.77
N ARG A 185 -19.90 18.71 -0.04
CA ARG A 185 -21.19 19.29 -0.48
C ARG A 185 -22.02 18.30 -1.31
N LEU A 186 -21.37 17.52 -2.17
CA LEU A 186 -22.05 16.49 -2.97
C LEU A 186 -22.56 15.35 -2.09
N PHE A 187 -21.75 14.90 -1.14
CA PHE A 187 -22.06 13.85 -0.17
C PHE A 187 -23.23 14.25 0.72
N TRP A 188 -23.25 15.49 1.20
CA TRP A 188 -24.41 16.05 1.92
C TRP A 188 -25.70 15.98 1.09
N SER A 189 -25.63 16.41 -0.18
CA SER A 189 -26.81 16.33 -1.06
C SER A 189 -27.22 14.89 -1.37
N GLY A 190 -26.26 13.97 -1.48
CA GLY A 190 -26.50 12.54 -1.70
C GLY A 190 -26.86 11.76 -0.44
N ARG A 191 -26.89 12.40 0.74
CA ARG A 191 -27.10 11.78 2.06
C ARG A 191 -26.21 10.55 2.32
N THR A 192 -24.95 10.63 1.89
CA THR A 192 -23.94 9.60 2.13
C THR A 192 -22.67 10.25 2.69
N ASP A 193 -21.94 9.53 3.53
CA ASP A 193 -20.63 9.90 4.06
C ASP A 193 -19.48 9.13 3.38
N ARG A 194 -19.80 8.13 2.55
CA ARG A 194 -18.84 7.24 1.89
C ARG A 194 -18.83 7.44 0.39
N ILE A 195 -17.63 7.48 -0.18
CA ILE A 195 -17.45 7.54 -1.62
C ILE A 195 -17.90 6.25 -2.33
N THR A 196 -17.80 5.10 -1.66
CA THR A 196 -18.27 3.79 -2.19
C THR A 196 -19.77 3.78 -2.43
N ASP A 197 -20.52 4.52 -1.61
CA ASP A 197 -21.98 4.54 -1.61
C ASP A 197 -22.52 5.75 -2.39
N PHE A 198 -21.62 6.63 -2.88
CA PHE A 198 -21.99 7.85 -3.58
C PHE A 198 -22.39 7.60 -5.03
N SER A 199 -23.64 7.93 -5.34
CA SER A 199 -24.15 7.96 -6.71
C SER A 199 -24.32 9.42 -7.19
N PRO A 200 -23.58 9.85 -8.24
CA PRO A 200 -23.73 11.19 -8.81
C PRO A 200 -25.16 11.50 -9.25
N ARG A 201 -25.88 10.49 -9.76
CA ARG A 201 -27.29 10.62 -10.17
C ARG A 201 -28.20 10.87 -8.98
N ALA A 202 -28.01 10.14 -7.88
CA ALA A 202 -28.80 10.31 -6.66
C ALA A 202 -28.56 11.70 -6.03
N ALA A 203 -27.29 12.14 -5.99
CA ALA A 203 -26.93 13.46 -5.49
C ALA A 203 -27.49 14.61 -6.35
N ALA A 204 -27.56 14.43 -7.68
CA ALA A 204 -28.15 15.42 -8.57
C ALA A 204 -29.68 15.50 -8.45
N ALA A 205 -30.34 14.33 -8.36
CA ALA A 205 -31.79 14.26 -8.13
C ALA A 205 -32.19 14.91 -6.81
N ALA A 206 -31.41 14.73 -5.74
CA ALA A 206 -31.65 15.35 -4.45
C ALA A 206 -31.51 16.89 -4.44
N ARG A 207 -30.79 17.47 -5.41
CA ARG A 207 -30.69 18.94 -5.58
C ARG A 207 -31.80 19.53 -6.46
N GLY A 208 -32.65 18.71 -7.09
CA GLY A 208 -33.65 19.18 -8.05
C GLY A 208 -33.06 19.60 -9.40
N ASP A 209 -31.78 19.29 -9.64
CA ASP A 209 -31.10 19.61 -10.90
C ASP A 209 -31.44 18.54 -11.96
N ARG A 210 -31.85 18.96 -13.16
CA ARG A 210 -31.88 18.05 -14.33
C ARG A 210 -30.44 17.70 -14.69
N TRP A 211 -29.95 16.55 -14.23
CA TRP A 211 -28.62 16.04 -14.56
C TRP A 211 -28.49 15.81 -16.08
N GLY A 212 -28.05 16.84 -16.80
CA GLY A 212 -27.80 16.83 -18.25
C GLY A 212 -26.32 16.96 -18.62
N GLY A 213 -25.43 17.03 -17.63
CA GLY A 213 -23.98 17.06 -17.84
C GLY A 213 -23.37 15.72 -17.46
N GLU A 214 -22.82 15.01 -18.44
CA GLU A 214 -21.83 13.97 -18.17
C GLU A 214 -20.78 14.53 -17.19
N LEU A 215 -20.35 13.75 -16.19
CA LEU A 215 -19.20 14.10 -15.34
C LEU A 215 -18.01 14.23 -16.28
N ARG A 216 -17.85 15.40 -16.88
CA ARG A 216 -16.75 15.65 -17.80
C ARG A 216 -15.53 15.56 -16.91
N PRO A 217 -14.64 14.56 -17.11
CA PRO A 217 -13.41 14.55 -16.37
C PRO A 217 -12.76 15.92 -16.59
N PRO A 218 -12.24 16.58 -15.54
CA PRO A 218 -11.43 17.78 -15.74
C PRO A 218 -10.43 17.49 -16.86
N PRO A 219 -10.22 18.42 -17.80
CA PRO A 219 -9.37 18.18 -18.96
C PRO A 219 -8.06 17.57 -18.48
N ARG A 220 -7.61 16.50 -19.16
CA ARG A 220 -6.29 15.95 -18.86
C ARG A 220 -5.31 17.12 -18.92
N PRO A 221 -4.52 17.38 -17.86
CA PRO A 221 -3.49 18.39 -17.98
C PRO A 221 -2.63 18.03 -19.18
N GLN A 222 -2.29 19.04 -19.98
CA GLN A 222 -1.34 18.85 -21.07
C GLN A 222 -0.10 18.22 -20.43
N SER A 223 0.35 17.11 -20.99
CA SER A 223 1.57 16.42 -20.53
C SER A 223 2.63 17.47 -20.23
N PRO A 224 3.37 17.37 -19.09
CA PRO A 224 4.50 18.25 -18.86
C PRO A 224 5.33 18.24 -20.14
N ARG A 225 5.65 19.43 -20.67
CA ARG A 225 6.61 19.53 -21.77
C ARG A 225 7.81 18.70 -21.32
N MET A 226 8.04 17.55 -21.96
CA MET A 226 9.26 16.80 -21.76
C MET A 226 10.38 17.81 -21.96
N LEU A 227 11.16 18.07 -20.91
CA LEU A 227 12.46 18.68 -21.08
C LEU A 227 13.21 17.71 -22.00
N ARG A 228 13.29 18.06 -23.28
CA ARG A 228 14.17 17.41 -24.24
C ARG A 228 15.59 17.74 -23.75
N GLY A 229 16.21 16.77 -23.09
CA GLY A 229 17.66 16.64 -22.98
C GLY A 229 18.13 15.59 -23.96
#